data_AF-A0A2T3LKY9-F1
#
_entry.id   AF-A0A2T3LKY9-F1
#
_cell.length_a   1.000
_cell.length_b   1.000
_cell.length_c   1.000
_cell.angle_alpha   90.00
_cell.angle_beta   90.00
_cell.angle_gamma   90.00
#
_symmetry.space_group_name_H-M   'P 1'
#
loop_
_entity.id
_entity.type
_entity.pdbx_description
1 polymer ?
#
loop_
_entity_poly.entity_id
_entity_poly.type
_entity_poly.pdbx_seq_one_letter_code
_entity_poly.pdbx_strand_id
1 'polypeptide(L)'
;MICVKDQLKARLRMHGWDGKNNVFLRRSEDVLEIDATSQVNIRTIGSLLDTIDDWYGAIGNATLKLAVSGFTTTFDNEPYFIVEKIGFYLKDTYDFLSDSKWTKFGLSEPLGIWSKSGTLDKAKASIYISSYTQGLFGLLAREFSDYVPVENDDFRSWQKKHNSGGDYIVFSDIIWMEPLNKDKSVKL
;
A
#
# COMPACT_ATOMS: atom_id res chain seq x y z
N MET A 1 -12.64 6.41 -8.93
CA MET A 1 -11.82 5.43 -9.67
C MET A 1 -11.37 6.10 -10.96
N ILE A 2 -10.08 6.41 -11.09
CA ILE A 2 -9.52 7.03 -12.30
C ILE A 2 -9.41 5.96 -13.37
N CYS A 3 -9.80 6.28 -14.61
CA CYS A 3 -9.68 5.36 -15.73
C CYS A 3 -8.18 5.13 -16.04
N VAL A 4 -7.77 3.86 -16.19
CA VAL A 4 -6.36 3.48 -16.48
C VAL A 4 -5.84 4.22 -17.72
N LYS A 5 -6.70 4.38 -18.73
CA LYS A 5 -6.37 5.08 -19.98
C LYS A 5 -6.09 6.57 -19.75
N ASP A 6 -6.84 7.23 -18.86
CA ASP A 6 -6.61 8.64 -18.54
C ASP A 6 -5.31 8.82 -17.76
N GLN A 7 -5.01 7.90 -16.84
CA GLN A 7 -3.74 7.89 -16.12
C GLN A 7 -2.56 7.68 -17.08
N LEU A 8 -2.66 6.75 -18.02
CA LEU A 8 -1.66 6.54 -19.07
C LEU A 8 -1.42 7.82 -19.88
N LYS A 9 -2.48 8.49 -20.34
CA LYS A 9 -2.35 9.78 -21.06
C LYS A 9 -1.68 10.85 -20.22
N ALA A 10 -1.98 10.91 -18.92
CA ALA A 10 -1.32 11.85 -18.01
C ALA A 10 0.19 11.56 -17.92
N ARG A 11 0.58 10.29 -17.76
CA ARG A 11 1.99 9.88 -17.77
C ARG A 11 2.69 10.21 -19.08
N LEU A 12 2.04 9.97 -20.22
CA LEU A 12 2.59 10.31 -21.54
C LEU A 12 2.80 11.82 -21.70
N ARG A 13 1.83 12.65 -21.29
CA ARG A 13 1.95 14.11 -21.35
C ARG A 13 3.08 14.64 -20.46
N MET A 14 3.31 14.04 -19.29
CA MET A 14 4.47 14.36 -18.45
C MET A 14 5.80 14.11 -19.17
N HIS A 15 5.83 13.17 -20.12
CA HIS A 15 6.99 12.87 -20.96
C HIS A 15 6.95 13.58 -22.32
N GLY A 16 6.12 14.62 -22.47
CA GLY A 16 6.06 15.46 -23.65
C GLY A 16 5.20 14.93 -24.79
N TRP A 17 4.27 14.01 -24.53
CA TRP A 17 3.35 13.54 -25.58
C TRP A 17 2.36 14.63 -26.00
N ASP A 18 2.36 14.98 -27.29
CA ASP A 18 1.53 16.03 -27.90
C ASP A 18 0.30 15.48 -28.64
N GLY A 19 0.12 14.16 -28.65
CA GLY A 19 -0.95 13.47 -29.37
C GLY A 19 -0.48 12.74 -30.63
N LYS A 20 0.70 13.08 -31.17
CA LYS A 20 1.20 12.56 -32.46
C LYS A 20 2.64 12.10 -32.39
N ASN A 21 3.45 12.66 -31.50
CA ASN A 21 4.85 12.29 -31.34
C ASN A 21 5.04 10.92 -30.64
N ASN A 22 6.23 10.36 -30.83
CA ASN A 22 6.64 9.11 -30.19
C ASN A 22 7.25 9.41 -28.82
N VAL A 23 6.71 8.78 -27.79
CA VAL A 23 7.12 8.89 -26.39
C VAL A 23 7.24 7.48 -25.82
N PHE A 24 8.31 7.22 -25.10
CA PHE A 24 8.58 5.95 -24.44
C PHE A 24 8.42 6.08 -22.93
N LEU A 25 7.76 5.10 -22.31
CA LEU A 25 7.63 4.94 -20.86
C LEU A 25 8.51 3.77 -20.39
N ARG A 26 9.09 3.92 -19.19
CA ARG A 26 10.13 3.09 -18.54
C ARG A 26 11.55 3.32 -19.07
N ARG A 27 12.18 4.43 -18.64
CA ARG A 27 13.59 4.73 -18.95
C ARG A 27 14.58 4.20 -17.90
N SER A 28 14.08 3.57 -16.86
CA SER A 28 14.82 3.21 -15.64
C SER A 28 14.31 1.91 -15.04
N GLU A 29 15.16 1.27 -14.24
CA GLU A 29 14.81 0.12 -13.40
C GLU A 29 14.54 0.54 -11.95
N ASP A 30 14.70 1.83 -11.61
CA ASP A 30 14.38 2.35 -10.29
C ASP A 30 12.86 2.40 -10.08
N VAL A 31 12.38 1.67 -9.07
CA VAL A 31 10.97 1.62 -8.71
C VAL A 31 10.40 2.99 -8.33
N LEU A 32 11.21 3.89 -7.77
CA LEU A 32 10.78 5.25 -7.44
C LEU A 32 10.45 6.04 -8.71
N GLU A 33 11.32 5.94 -9.72
CA GLU A 33 11.09 6.58 -11.01
C GLU A 33 9.86 5.96 -11.68
N ILE A 34 9.77 4.63 -11.73
CA ILE A 34 8.64 3.93 -12.34
C ILE A 34 7.30 4.29 -11.67
N ASP A 35 7.28 4.41 -10.34
CA ASP A 35 6.09 4.84 -9.57
C ASP A 35 5.65 6.25 -9.98
N ALA A 36 6.61 7.14 -10.24
CA ALA A 36 6.34 8.51 -10.65
C ALA A 36 5.96 8.64 -12.13
N THR A 37 6.57 7.85 -13.00
CA THR A 37 6.55 8.09 -14.46
C THR A 37 5.63 7.15 -15.22
N SER A 38 5.43 5.93 -14.73
CA SER A 38 4.88 4.83 -15.54
C SER A 38 3.75 4.06 -14.86
N GLN A 39 3.44 4.38 -13.60
CA GLN A 39 2.29 3.86 -12.88
C GLN A 39 0.96 4.36 -13.48
N VAL A 40 0.07 3.42 -13.84
CA VAL A 40 -1.21 3.71 -14.49
C VAL A 40 -2.43 3.11 -13.79
N ASN A 41 -2.23 2.19 -12.84
CA ASN A 41 -3.34 1.69 -12.01
C ASN A 41 -2.91 1.35 -10.58
N ILE A 42 -3.89 1.34 -9.67
CA ILE A 42 -3.73 1.16 -8.24
C ILE A 42 -4.88 0.33 -7.67
N ARG A 43 -4.57 -0.62 -6.80
CA ARG A 43 -5.53 -1.42 -6.04
C ARG A 43 -5.03 -1.58 -4.62
N THR A 44 -5.84 -1.20 -3.65
CA THR A 44 -5.60 -1.57 -2.25
C THR A 44 -5.84 -3.06 -2.08
N ILE A 45 -4.94 -3.72 -1.36
CA ILE A 45 -5.04 -5.12 -0.97
C ILE A 45 -4.93 -5.19 0.56
N GLY A 46 -5.57 -6.20 1.15
CA GLY A 46 -5.71 -6.29 2.60
C GLY A 46 -6.99 -5.64 3.11
N SER A 47 -7.46 -6.11 4.26
CA SER A 47 -8.64 -5.63 4.96
C SER A 47 -8.42 -5.64 6.47
N LEU A 48 -9.08 -4.70 7.14
CA LEU A 48 -9.19 -4.70 8.61
C LEU A 48 -9.86 -5.98 9.17
N LEU A 49 -10.45 -6.84 8.32
CA LEU A 49 -11.03 -8.12 8.73
C LEU A 49 -10.16 -9.34 8.39
N ASP A 50 -9.01 -9.16 7.71
CA ASP A 50 -8.15 -10.29 7.32
C ASP A 50 -7.50 -10.98 8.53
N THR A 51 -7.05 -12.21 8.35
CA THR A 51 -6.38 -12.95 9.44
C THR A 51 -5.06 -12.24 9.80
N ILE A 52 -4.75 -12.16 11.10
CA ILE A 52 -3.43 -11.71 11.54
C ILE A 52 -2.46 -12.87 11.32
N ASP A 53 -1.65 -12.75 10.29
CA ASP A 53 -0.55 -13.67 9.94
C ASP A 53 0.73 -12.87 9.66
N ASP A 54 1.81 -13.55 9.27
CA ASP A 54 3.09 -12.91 8.98
C ASP A 54 2.98 -11.89 7.84
N TRP A 55 2.09 -12.12 6.88
CA TRP A 55 1.85 -11.20 5.77
C TRP A 55 1.19 -9.91 6.26
N TYR A 56 0.08 -10.04 6.98
CA TYR A 56 -0.63 -8.90 7.55
C TYR A 56 0.22 -8.16 8.58
N GLY A 57 1.03 -8.87 9.37
CA GLY A 57 1.96 -8.27 10.32
C GLY A 57 3.11 -7.51 9.67
N ALA A 58 3.57 -7.95 8.50
CA ALA A 58 4.67 -7.30 7.79
C ALA A 58 4.23 -6.11 6.94
N ILE A 59 3.07 -6.20 6.29
CA ILE A 59 2.64 -5.25 5.25
C ILE A 59 1.30 -4.59 5.59
N GLY A 60 0.45 -5.20 6.42
CA GLY A 60 -0.88 -4.67 6.72
C GLY A 60 -1.75 -4.52 5.47
N ASN A 61 -2.29 -3.31 5.28
CA ASN A 61 -3.04 -2.96 4.07
C ASN A 61 -2.13 -2.27 3.05
N ALA A 62 -1.63 -3.03 2.08
CA ALA A 62 -0.77 -2.48 1.04
C ALA A 62 -1.52 -1.93 -0.18
N THR A 63 -0.77 -1.22 -1.00
CA THR A 63 -1.20 -0.81 -2.33
C THR A 63 -0.47 -1.61 -3.40
N LEU A 64 -1.20 -2.45 -4.14
CA LEU A 64 -0.74 -3.06 -5.38
C LEU A 64 -0.85 -2.05 -6.53
N LYS A 65 0.26 -1.83 -7.21
CA LYS A 65 0.38 -0.87 -8.31
C LYS A 65 0.70 -1.59 -9.61
N LEU A 66 0.23 -0.99 -10.70
CA LEU A 66 0.49 -1.43 -12.06
C LEU A 66 1.19 -0.31 -12.82
N ALA A 67 2.35 -0.63 -13.40
CA ALA A 67 3.08 0.21 -14.33
C ALA A 67 3.14 -0.42 -15.73
N VAL A 68 3.39 0.40 -16.74
CA VAL A 68 3.54 -0.06 -18.13
C VAL A 68 4.87 0.39 -18.72
N SER A 69 5.47 -0.47 -19.53
CA SER A 69 6.61 -0.20 -20.39
C SER A 69 6.15 -0.23 -21.84
N GLY A 70 6.61 0.71 -22.65
CA GLY A 70 6.25 0.75 -24.06
C GLY A 70 6.30 2.15 -24.67
N PHE A 71 5.79 2.30 -25.87
CA PHE A 71 5.87 3.55 -26.63
C PHE A 71 4.57 3.94 -27.32
N THR A 72 4.41 5.24 -27.57
CA THR A 72 3.38 5.74 -28.46
C THR A 72 3.79 5.55 -29.93
N THR A 73 2.80 5.26 -30.76
CA THR A 73 2.92 5.20 -32.21
C THR A 73 1.60 5.68 -32.83
N THR A 74 1.61 5.96 -34.13
CA THR A 74 0.41 6.35 -34.88
C THR A 74 0.15 5.34 -35.98
N PHE A 75 -1.07 4.81 -36.05
CA PHE A 75 -1.55 3.97 -37.14
C PHE A 75 -2.80 4.61 -37.73
N ASP A 76 -2.84 4.80 -39.06
CA ASP A 76 -3.97 5.40 -39.77
C ASP A 76 -4.44 6.75 -39.16
N ASN A 77 -3.49 7.63 -38.83
CA ASN A 77 -3.70 8.91 -38.14
C ASN A 77 -4.31 8.83 -36.73
N GLU A 78 -4.42 7.65 -36.15
CA GLU A 78 -4.91 7.42 -34.80
C GLU A 78 -3.75 7.05 -33.86
N PRO A 79 -3.64 7.67 -32.68
CA PRO A 79 -2.57 7.37 -31.75
C PRO A 79 -2.85 6.09 -30.94
N TYR A 80 -1.81 5.30 -30.75
CA TYR A 80 -1.80 4.09 -29.94
C TYR A 80 -0.61 4.10 -28.99
N PHE A 81 -0.76 3.40 -27.87
CA PHE A 81 0.34 3.00 -27.02
C PHE A 81 0.55 1.49 -27.17
N ILE A 82 1.74 1.10 -27.60
CA ILE A 82 2.15 -0.30 -27.68
C ILE A 82 2.73 -0.68 -26.33
N VAL A 83 2.09 -1.62 -25.64
CA VAL A 83 2.53 -2.14 -24.35
C VAL A 83 3.52 -3.27 -24.61
N GLU A 84 4.74 -3.12 -24.13
CA GLU A 84 5.78 -4.15 -24.20
C GLU A 84 5.78 -5.02 -22.95
N LYS A 85 5.63 -4.41 -21.78
CA LYS A 85 5.58 -5.10 -20.48
C LYS A 85 4.60 -4.43 -19.53
N ILE A 86 4.02 -5.23 -18.64
CA ILE A 86 3.23 -4.77 -17.50
C ILE A 86 4.00 -5.11 -16.23
N GLY A 87 4.16 -4.14 -15.33
CA GLY A 87 4.87 -4.29 -14.07
C GLY A 87 3.92 -4.23 -12.88
N PHE A 88 4.06 -5.17 -11.95
CA PHE A 88 3.31 -5.19 -10.69
C PHE A 88 4.27 -5.05 -9.52
N TYR A 89 3.90 -4.20 -8.55
CA TYR A 89 4.70 -3.98 -7.35
C TYR A 89 3.82 -3.46 -6.22
N LEU A 90 4.28 -3.66 -4.99
CA LEU A 90 3.67 -3.12 -3.79
C LEU A 90 4.32 -1.78 -3.44
N LYS A 91 3.50 -0.88 -2.95
CA LYS A 91 3.94 0.31 -2.23
C LYS A 91 3.22 0.35 -0.90
N ASP A 92 3.97 0.56 0.15
CA ASP A 92 3.47 0.73 1.50
C ASP A 92 4.11 1.95 2.17
N THR A 93 3.37 2.62 3.04
CA THR A 93 3.89 3.65 3.92
C THR A 93 3.96 3.04 5.31
N TYR A 94 5.13 2.49 5.63
CA TYR A 94 5.43 2.01 6.96
C TYR A 94 5.71 3.22 7.83
N ASP A 95 4.65 3.84 8.34
CA ASP A 95 4.72 5.00 9.19
C ASP A 95 3.83 4.85 10.42
N PHE A 96 4.25 5.49 11.51
CA PHE A 96 3.51 5.50 12.77
C PHE A 96 2.99 6.91 13.04
N LEU A 97 2.41 7.54 12.02
CA LEU A 97 1.78 8.85 12.19
C LEU A 97 0.42 8.65 12.87
N SER A 98 0.18 9.43 13.93
CA SER A 98 -1.13 9.47 14.58
C SER A 98 -2.01 10.45 13.79
N ASP A 99 -2.66 9.97 12.72
CA ASP A 99 -3.58 10.82 11.94
C ASP A 99 -4.91 10.98 12.71
N SER A 100 -5.17 12.21 13.15
CA SER A 100 -6.42 12.61 13.82
C SER A 100 -7.69 12.42 12.97
N LYS A 101 -7.55 12.00 11.70
CA LYS A 101 -8.68 11.63 10.83
C LYS A 101 -9.24 10.23 11.09
N TRP A 102 -8.44 9.28 11.60
CA TRP A 102 -8.91 7.90 11.82
C TRP A 102 -9.66 7.73 13.13
N THR A 103 -9.29 8.50 14.14
CA THR A 103 -10.00 8.55 15.40
C THR A 103 -10.68 9.91 15.47
N LYS A 104 -12.01 9.94 15.50
CA LYS A 104 -12.81 11.20 15.59
C LYS A 104 -12.47 12.10 16.80
N PHE A 105 -11.47 11.73 17.59
CA PHE A 105 -11.03 12.35 18.85
C PHE A 105 -9.51 12.53 18.97
N GLY A 106 -8.71 12.31 17.92
CA GLY A 106 -7.25 12.51 17.99
C GLY A 106 -6.50 11.45 18.83
N LEU A 107 -7.06 10.25 18.91
CA LEU A 107 -6.43 9.07 19.51
C LEU A 107 -5.44 8.43 18.53
N SER A 108 -4.38 7.84 19.05
CA SER A 108 -3.38 7.11 18.28
C SER A 108 -3.98 5.85 17.61
N GLU A 109 -3.46 5.47 16.44
CA GLU A 109 -3.94 4.28 15.73
C GLU A 109 -3.53 3.00 16.48
N PRO A 110 -4.44 2.02 16.67
CA PRO A 110 -4.13 0.77 17.34
C PRO A 110 -3.32 -0.17 16.45
N LEU A 111 -2.21 -0.66 16.98
CA LEU A 111 -1.31 -1.64 16.36
C LEU A 111 -1.56 -3.09 16.83
N GLY A 112 -2.57 -3.29 17.68
CA GLY A 112 -2.98 -4.60 18.17
C GLY A 112 -2.82 -4.75 19.68
N ILE A 113 -3.01 -5.99 20.16
CA ILE A 113 -2.91 -6.33 21.58
C ILE A 113 -1.84 -7.41 21.71
N TRP A 114 -0.74 -7.04 22.36
CA TRP A 114 0.52 -7.76 22.34
C TRP A 114 0.89 -8.30 23.71
N SER A 115 1.55 -9.45 23.71
CA SER A 115 2.24 -10.05 24.84
C SER A 115 3.63 -10.49 24.39
N LYS A 116 4.46 -10.95 25.33
CA LYS A 116 5.73 -11.59 24.99
C LYS A 116 5.58 -12.88 24.17
N SER A 117 4.40 -13.51 24.23
CA SER A 117 4.06 -14.72 23.46
C SER A 117 3.47 -14.44 22.08
N GLY A 118 3.30 -13.17 21.69
CA GLY A 118 2.74 -12.77 20.40
C GLY A 118 1.52 -11.85 20.53
N THR A 119 0.84 -11.64 19.41
CA THR A 119 -0.36 -10.79 19.32
C THR A 119 -1.65 -11.62 19.41
N LEU A 120 -2.71 -11.02 19.94
CA LEU A 120 -4.05 -11.59 19.83
C LEU A 120 -4.54 -11.53 18.38
N ASP A 121 -5.24 -12.59 17.96
CA ASP A 121 -6.07 -12.55 16.77
C ASP A 121 -7.26 -11.59 16.93
N LYS A 122 -7.95 -11.28 15.84
CA LYS A 122 -9.06 -10.29 15.84
C LYS A 122 -10.23 -10.71 16.71
N ALA A 123 -10.52 -12.01 16.84
CA ALA A 123 -11.62 -12.49 17.67
C ALA A 123 -11.31 -12.27 19.17
N LYS A 124 -10.11 -12.67 19.60
CA LYS A 124 -9.62 -12.45 20.96
C LYS A 124 -9.43 -10.98 21.29
N ALA A 125 -8.92 -10.19 20.34
CA ALA A 125 -8.81 -8.74 20.48
C ALA A 125 -10.17 -8.07 20.71
N SER A 126 -11.21 -8.49 19.98
CA SER A 126 -12.59 -8.00 20.18
C SER A 126 -13.13 -8.32 21.58
N ILE A 127 -12.90 -9.55 22.05
CA ILE A 127 -13.28 -9.97 23.42
C ILE A 127 -12.52 -9.13 24.45
N TYR A 128 -11.21 -8.92 24.27
CA TYR A 128 -10.39 -8.09 25.14
C TYR A 128 -10.94 -6.66 25.23
N ILE A 129 -11.13 -5.99 24.09
CA ILE A 129 -11.59 -4.60 24.04
C ILE A 129 -12.96 -4.47 24.70
N SER A 130 -13.90 -5.36 24.35
CA SER A 130 -15.24 -5.38 24.93
C SER A 130 -15.22 -5.57 26.45
N SER A 131 -14.36 -6.49 26.94
CA SER A 131 -14.19 -6.75 28.38
C SER A 131 -13.62 -5.53 29.11
N TYR A 132 -12.65 -4.84 28.48
CA TYR A 132 -12.06 -3.62 29.01
C TYR A 132 -13.07 -2.48 29.08
N THR A 133 -13.82 -2.22 28.01
CA THR A 133 -14.85 -1.18 27.96
C THR A 133 -15.96 -1.42 29.00
N GLN A 134 -16.31 -2.68 29.27
CA GLN A 134 -17.32 -3.05 30.26
C GLN A 134 -16.79 -3.13 31.71
N GLY A 135 -15.50 -2.90 31.94
CA GLY A 135 -14.90 -2.99 33.28
C GLY A 135 -14.82 -4.42 33.84
N LEU A 136 -14.82 -5.45 32.98
CA LEU A 136 -14.75 -6.86 33.36
C LEU A 136 -13.31 -7.29 33.70
N PHE A 137 -12.67 -6.59 34.64
CA PHE A 137 -11.24 -6.75 34.94
C PHE A 137 -10.87 -8.15 35.44
N GLY A 138 -11.79 -8.87 36.10
CA GLY A 138 -11.56 -10.26 36.50
C GLY A 138 -11.43 -11.23 35.32
N LEU A 139 -12.16 -10.98 34.23
CA LEU A 139 -12.04 -11.75 32.99
C LEU A 139 -10.71 -11.41 32.29
N LEU A 140 -10.38 -10.12 32.21
CA LEU A 140 -9.11 -9.66 31.64
C LEU A 140 -7.91 -10.27 32.36
N ALA A 141 -7.89 -10.24 33.69
CA ALA A 141 -6.79 -10.81 34.48
C ALA A 141 -6.64 -12.33 34.30
N ARG A 142 -7.75 -13.06 34.09
CA ARG A 142 -7.74 -14.52 33.95
C ARG A 142 -7.35 -14.97 32.55
N GLU A 143 -7.93 -14.37 31.52
CA GLU A 143 -7.83 -14.85 30.13
C GLU A 143 -6.76 -14.11 29.30
N PHE A 144 -6.43 -12.88 29.69
CA PHE A 144 -5.56 -11.98 28.94
C PHE A 144 -4.48 -11.35 29.82
N SER A 145 -4.07 -12.06 30.87
CA SER A 145 -2.89 -11.65 31.66
C SER A 145 -1.69 -11.49 30.73
N ASP A 146 -0.94 -10.41 30.94
CA ASP A 146 0.26 -10.01 30.17
C ASP A 146 0.02 -9.54 28.72
N TYR A 147 -1.23 -9.40 28.29
CA TYR A 147 -1.59 -8.75 27.03
C TYR A 147 -1.88 -7.27 27.26
N VAL A 148 -1.30 -6.41 26.41
CA VAL A 148 -1.47 -4.95 26.46
C VAL A 148 -1.79 -4.41 25.07
N PRO A 149 -2.70 -3.43 24.95
CA PRO A 149 -2.88 -2.70 23.70
C PRO A 149 -1.61 -1.91 23.39
N VAL A 150 -1.26 -1.85 22.10
CA VAL A 150 -0.14 -1.06 21.59
C VAL A 150 -0.68 -0.14 20.51
N GLU A 151 -0.22 1.11 20.52
CA GLU A 151 -0.62 2.15 19.57
C GLU A 151 0.61 2.82 18.93
N ASN A 152 0.41 3.61 17.87
CA ASN A 152 1.49 4.37 17.22
C ASN A 152 2.30 5.22 18.22
N ASP A 153 1.64 5.89 19.19
CA ASP A 153 2.29 6.71 20.20
C ASP A 153 3.22 5.91 21.13
N ASP A 154 2.91 4.63 21.40
CA ASP A 154 3.80 3.73 22.15
C ASP A 154 5.09 3.47 21.36
N PHE A 155 4.96 3.21 20.06
CA PHE A 155 6.11 3.04 19.17
C PHE A 155 6.96 4.32 19.10
N ARG A 156 6.34 5.50 19.01
CA ARG A 156 7.07 6.78 19.01
C ARG A 156 7.80 7.04 20.31
N SER A 157 7.16 6.72 21.44
CA SER A 157 7.77 6.82 22.76
C SER A 157 8.98 5.88 22.89
N TRP A 158 8.85 4.65 22.38
CA TRP A 158 9.94 3.69 22.29
C TRP A 158 11.08 4.20 21.39
N GLN A 159 10.77 4.69 20.19
CA GLN A 159 11.74 5.23 19.23
C GLN A 159 12.55 6.38 19.84
N LYS A 160 11.88 7.33 20.50
CA LYS A 160 12.53 8.47 21.17
C LYS A 160 13.47 8.02 22.28
N LYS A 161 13.08 7.00 23.05
CA LYS A 161 13.89 6.48 24.16
C LYS A 161 15.15 5.74 23.67
N HIS A 162 15.05 5.04 22.55
CA HIS A 162 16.12 4.15 22.06
C HIS A 162 16.88 4.71 20.86
N ASN A 163 16.49 5.88 20.35
CA ASN A 163 17.04 6.50 19.14
C ASN A 163 17.13 5.50 17.96
N SER A 164 16.09 4.69 17.80
CA SER A 164 16.04 3.54 16.90
C SER A 164 14.66 3.42 16.24
N GLY A 165 14.60 2.87 15.03
CA GLY A 165 13.37 2.81 14.22
C GLY A 165 13.19 4.06 13.34
N GLY A 166 12.15 4.04 12.49
CA GLY A 166 11.91 5.09 11.51
C GLY A 166 10.61 4.86 10.72
N ASP A 167 10.21 5.89 9.97
CA ASP A 167 9.15 5.78 8.97
C ASP A 167 9.80 5.56 7.60
N TYR A 168 9.21 4.67 6.81
CA TYR A 168 9.73 4.29 5.50
C TYR A 168 8.63 4.26 4.46
N ILE A 169 8.99 4.58 3.22
CA ILE A 169 8.20 4.17 2.07
C ILE A 169 8.82 2.88 1.56
N VAL A 170 8.06 1.80 1.65
CA VAL A 170 8.51 0.47 1.24
C VAL A 170 7.99 0.19 -0.15
N PHE A 171 8.88 -0.26 -1.02
CA PHE A 171 8.54 -0.79 -2.33
C PHE A 171 8.97 -2.24 -2.40
N SER A 172 8.13 -3.08 -3.01
CA SER A 172 8.61 -4.38 -3.46
C SER A 172 9.41 -4.23 -4.75
N ASP A 173 10.14 -5.28 -5.11
CA ASP A 173 10.61 -5.43 -6.49
C ASP A 173 9.42 -5.44 -7.46
N ILE A 174 9.71 -5.06 -8.72
CA ILE A 174 8.71 -5.07 -9.78
C ILE A 174 8.74 -6.41 -10.50
N ILE A 175 7.59 -7.08 -10.52
CA ILE A 175 7.39 -8.25 -11.35
C ILE A 175 6.89 -7.80 -12.71
N TRP A 176 7.76 -7.93 -13.72
CA TRP A 176 7.43 -7.64 -15.12
C TRP A 176 6.90 -8.86 -15.84
N MET A 177 5.82 -8.69 -16.59
CA MET A 177 5.20 -9.74 -17.38
C MET A 177 4.78 -9.25 -18.77
N GLU A 178 4.60 -10.21 -19.67
CA GLU A 178 4.02 -9.94 -20.99
C GLU A 178 2.56 -9.49 -20.86
N PRO A 179 2.12 -8.48 -21.62
CA PRO A 179 0.71 -8.12 -21.69
C PRO A 179 -0.10 -9.24 -22.36
N LEU A 180 -1.36 -9.36 -21.94
CA LEU A 180 -2.32 -10.21 -22.65
C LEU A 180 -2.48 -9.70 -24.09
N ASN A 181 -2.82 -10.59 -25.02
CA ASN A 181 -2.94 -10.22 -26.44
C ASN A 181 -3.89 -9.03 -26.68
N LYS A 182 -4.98 -8.94 -25.90
CA LYS A 182 -5.94 -7.82 -25.98
C LYS A 182 -5.40 -6.49 -25.45
N ASP A 183 -4.35 -6.51 -24.64
CA ASP A 183 -3.80 -5.35 -23.92
C ASP A 183 -2.46 -4.87 -24.53
N LYS A 184 -1.97 -5.52 -25.61
CA LYS A 184 -0.72 -5.16 -26.32
C LYS A 184 -0.78 -3.80 -27.01
N SER A 185 -1.98 -3.36 -27.39
CA SER A 185 -2.18 -2.08 -28.08
C SER A 185 -3.37 -1.35 -27.46
N VAL A 186 -3.12 -0.17 -26.90
CA VAL A 186 -4.14 0.68 -26.31
C VAL A 186 -4.34 1.89 -27.21
N LYS A 187 -5.52 2.03 -27.81
CA LYS A 187 -5.87 3.25 -28.54
C LYS A 187 -5.88 4.43 -27.55
N LEU A 188 -5.22 5.55 -27.86
CA LEU A 188 -5.12 6.74 -27.00
C LEU A 188 -6.26 7.71 -27.31
#